data_AF-A0A2R6KBJ3-F1
#
_entry.id   AF-A0A2R6KBJ3-F1
#
_cell.length_a   1.000
_cell.length_b   1.000
_cell.length_c   1.000
_cell.angle_alpha   90.00
_cell.angle_beta   90.00
_cell.angle_gamma   90.00
#
_symmetry.space_group_name_H-M   'P 1'
#
loop_
_entity.id
_entity.type
_entity.pdbx_description
1 polymer ?
#
loop_
_entity_poly.entity_id
_entity_poly.type
_entity_poly.pdbx_seq_one_letter_code
_entity_poly.pdbx_strand_id
1 'polypeptide(L)' 'MLADSGLEGVVTWFLRLVGLLAILAGVSLWLFTEMGLLVVPALLIAVGVVLLVAPSVLLALVDLT' A
#
# COMPACT_ATOMS: atom_id res chain seq x y z
N MET A 1 0.72 -26.66 2.27
CA MET A 1 2.02 -26.20 1.72
C MET A 1 1.86 -25.45 0.41
N LEU A 2 1.26 -26.00 -0.66
CA LEU A 2 1.05 -25.21 -1.92
C LEU A 2 -0.03 -24.11 -1.81
N ALA A 3 -1.00 -24.29 -0.92
CA ALA A 3 -2.07 -23.30 -0.70
C ALA A 3 -1.58 -22.01 -0.01
N ASP A 4 -0.53 -22.11 0.82
CA ASP A 4 0.04 -20.96 1.52
C ASP A 4 0.81 -20.04 0.56
N SER A 5 1.67 -20.58 -0.31
CA SER A 5 2.46 -19.77 -1.24
C SER A 5 1.63 -19.06 -2.32
N GLY A 6 0.52 -19.66 -2.75
CA GLY A 6 -0.39 -19.03 -3.72
C GLY A 6 -1.20 -17.89 -3.10
N LEU A 7 -1.76 -18.10 -1.90
CA LEU A 7 -2.56 -17.10 -1.21
C LEU A 7 -1.70 -15.92 -0.74
N GLU A 8 -0.53 -16.19 -0.17
CA GLU A 8 0.41 -15.16 0.30
C GLU A 8 0.90 -14.26 -0.84
N GLY A 9 1.21 -14.85 -2.00
CA GLY A 9 1.58 -14.10 -3.21
C GLY A 9 0.44 -13.24 -3.75
N VAL A 10 -0.78 -13.78 -3.80
CA VAL A 10 -1.97 -13.04 -4.24
C VAL A 10 -2.32 -11.90 -3.29
N VAL A 11 -2.27 -12.12 -1.97
CA VAL A 11 -2.53 -11.10 -0.96
C VAL A 11 -1.49 -9.99 -1.05
N THR A 12 -0.21 -10.32 -1.16
CA THR A 12 0.87 -9.33 -1.31
C THR A 12 0.70 -8.49 -2.57
N TRP A 13 0.37 -9.13 -3.70
CA TRP A 13 0.10 -8.43 -4.94
C TRP A 13 -1.11 -7.50 -4.83
N PHE A 14 -2.19 -7.97 -4.20
CA PHE A 14 -3.40 -7.17 -4.00
C PHE A 14 -3.15 -5.96 -3.09
N LEU A 15 -2.45 -6.15 -1.97
CA LEU A 15 -2.07 -5.05 -1.07
C LEU A 15 -1.22 -3.99 -1.78
N ARG A 16 -0.28 -4.42 -2.65
CA ARG A 16 0.50 -3.50 -3.48
C ARG A 16 -0.37 -2.72 -4.45
N LEU A 17 -1.31 -3.39 -5.14
CA LEU A 17 -2.22 -2.72 -6.06
C LEU A 17 -3.09 -1.69 -5.32
N VAL A 18 -3.66 -2.07 -4.18
CA VAL A 18 -4.45 -1.16 -3.32
C VAL A 18 -3.61 0.01 -2.83
N GLY A 19 -2.37 -0.24 -2.40
CA GLY A 19 -1.44 0.81 -1.98
C GLY A 19 -1.13 1.80 -3.09
N LEU A 20 -0.90 1.30 -4.32
CA LEU A 20 -0.64 2.14 -5.48
C LEU A 20 -1.86 3.00 -5.84
N LEU A 21 -3.06 2.43 -5.79
CA LEU A 21 -4.31 3.16 -6.00
C LEU A 21 -4.56 4.19 -4.90
N ALA A 22 -4.22 3.88 -3.64
CA ALA A 22 -4.34 4.83 -2.53
C ALA A 22 -3.39 6.03 -2.69
N ILE A 23 -2.15 5.80 -3.14
CA ILE A 23 -1.21 6.88 -3.47
C ILE A 23 -1.78 7.73 -4.60
N LEU A 24 -2.23 7.11 -5.69
CA LEU A 24 -2.76 7.84 -6.84
C LEU A 24 -4.02 8.63 -6.48
N ALA A 25 -4.91 8.07 -5.65
CA ALA A 25 -6.09 8.74 -5.14
C ALA A 25 -5.73 9.90 -4.22
N GLY A 26 -4.74 9.73 -3.33
CA GLY A 26 -4.24 10.78 -2.47
C GLY A 26 -3.59 11.91 -3.26
N VAL A 27 -2.78 11.61 -4.27
CA VAL A 27 -2.19 12.62 -5.17
C VAL A 27 -3.30 13.34 -5.94
N SER A 28 -4.28 12.62 -6.48
CA SER A 28 -5.41 13.22 -7.20
C SER A 28 -6.21 14.15 -6.28
N LEU A 29 -6.58 13.68 -5.08
CA LEU A 29 -7.25 14.50 -4.07
C LEU A 29 -6.45 15.75 -3.74
N TRP A 30 -5.14 15.61 -3.52
CA TRP A 30 -4.27 16.75 -3.23
C TRP A 30 -4.29 17.81 -4.34
N LEU A 31 -4.32 17.39 -5.61
CA LEU A 31 -4.34 18.30 -6.76
C LEU A 31 -5.72 18.95 -7.02
N PHE A 32 -6.81 18.28 -6.65
CA PHE A 32 -8.18 18.74 -6.95
C PHE A 32 -8.96 19.28 -5.74
N THR A 33 -8.38 19.23 -4.53
CA THR A 33 -9.02 19.75 -3.31
C THR A 33 -8.38 21.04 -2.81
N GLU A 34 -9.17 21.80 -2.06
CA GLU A 34 -8.77 23.07 -1.48
C GLU A 34 -7.72 22.87 -0.37
N MET A 35 -6.85 23.86 -0.16
CA MET A 35 -5.74 23.82 0.82
C MET A 35 -6.16 23.56 2.28
N GLY A 36 -7.45 23.62 2.60
CA GLY A 36 -7.98 23.24 3.92
C GLY A 36 -8.08 21.73 4.15
N LEU A 37 -8.06 20.90 3.10
CA LEU A 37 -8.31 19.46 3.19
C LEU A 37 -7.07 18.62 2.86
N LEU A 38 -5.89 19.02 3.34
CA LEU A 38 -4.63 18.33 3.05
C LEU A 38 -4.39 17.05 3.86
N VAL A 39 -5.10 16.89 4.99
CA VAL A 39 -4.92 15.74 5.89
C VAL A 39 -5.35 14.42 5.23
N VAL A 40 -6.48 14.41 4.52
CA VAL A 40 -7.00 13.21 3.85
C VAL A 40 -6.07 12.73 2.72
N PRO A 41 -5.64 13.59 1.77
CA PRO A 41 -4.63 13.24 0.78
C PRO A 41 -3.33 12.70 1.39
N ALA A 42 -2.80 13.39 2.40
CA ALA A 42 -1.54 12.99 3.05
C ALA A 42 -1.67 11.61 3.70
N LEU A 43 -2.78 11.34 4.39
CA LEU A 43 -3.04 10.05 5.03
C LEU A 43 -3.18 8.93 3.98
N LEU A 44 -3.88 9.17 2.87
CA LEU A 44 -4.01 8.20 1.78
C LEU A 44 -2.65 7.83 1.16
N ILE A 45 -1.80 8.84 0.92
CA ILE A 45 -0.45 8.61 0.40
C ILE A 45 0.38 7.82 1.42
N ALA A 46 0.37 8.22 2.69
CA ALA A 46 1.14 7.55 3.74
C ALA A 46 0.71 6.08 3.91
N VAL A 47 -0.60 5.82 3.99
CA VAL A 47 -1.15 4.45 4.07
C VAL A 47 -0.80 3.65 2.82
N GLY A 48 -0.91 4.27 1.63
CA GLY A 48 -0.54 3.60 0.39
C GLY A 48 0.92 3.20 0.33
N VAL A 49 1.83 4.06 0.82
CA VAL A 49 3.26 3.74 0.95
C VAL A 49 3.47 2.59 1.95
N VAL A 50 2.82 2.62 3.10
CA VAL A 50 2.89 1.53 4.10
C VAL A 50 2.43 0.21 3.49
N LEU A 51 1.32 0.20 2.74
CA LEU A 51 0.81 -1.01 2.07
C LEU A 51 1.75 -1.56 0.99
N LEU A 52 2.56 -0.70 0.37
CA LEU A 52 3.57 -1.10 -0.61
C LEU A 52 4.83 -1.69 0.06
N VAL A 53 5.27 -1.08 1.16
CA VAL A 53 6.54 -1.40 1.81
C VAL A 53 6.40 -2.52 2.84
N ALA A 54 5.39 -2.45 3.72
CA ALA A 54 5.19 -3.40 4.81
C ALA A 54 5.20 -4.88 4.37
N PRO A 55 4.43 -5.32 3.36
CA PRO A 55 4.47 -6.72 2.94
C PRO A 55 5.84 -7.12 2.38
N SER A 56 6.54 -6.22 1.69
CA SER A 56 7.88 -6.49 1.17
C SER A 56 8.89 -6.70 2.30
N VAL A 57 8.78 -5.91 3.38
CA VAL A 57 9.64 -6.03 4.57
C VAL A 57 9.32 -7.29 5.35
N LEU A 58 8.03 -7.62 5.53
CA LEU A 58 7.61 -8.82 6.26
C LEU A 58 8.09 -10.09 5.56
N LEU A 59 7.93 -10.18 4.24
CA LEU A 59 8.43 -11.31 3.44
C LEU A 59 9.95 -11.42 3.51
N ALA A 60 10.66 -10.31 3.33
CA ALA A 60 12.11 -10.29 3.44
C ALA A 60 12.61 -10.72 4.83
N LEU A 61 11.86 -10.41 5.89
CA LEU A 61 12.20 -10.82 7.25
C LEU A 61 12.03 -12.33 7.45
N VAL A 62 10.97 -12.91 6.89
CA VAL A 62 10.74 -14.37 6.93
C VAL A 62 11.85 -15.12 6.21
N ASP A 63 12.30 -14.62 5.04
CA ASP A 63 13.40 -15.23 4.29
C ASP A 63 14.75 -15.19 5.04
N LEU A 64 14.90 -14.31 6.03
CA LEU A 64 16.14 -14.13 6.81
C LEU A 64 16.22 -15.00 8.07
N THR A 65 15.12 -15.62 8.52
CA THR A 65 15.04 -16.43 9.74
C THR A 65 14.95 -17.91 9.43
#